data_AF-A0A6M1U3Z8-F1
#
_entry.id   AF-A0A6M1U3Z8-F1
#
_cell.length_a   1.000
_cell.length_b   1.000
_cell.length_c   1.000
_cell.angle_alpha   90.00
_cell.angle_beta   90.00
_cell.angle_gamma   90.00
#
_symmetry.space_group_name_H-M   'P 1'
#
loop_
_entity.id
_entity.type
_entity.pdbx_description
1 polymer ?
#
loop_
_entity_poly.entity_id
_entity_poly.type
_entity_poly.pdbx_seq_one_letter_code
_entity_poly.pdbx_strand_id
1 'polypeptide(L)'
;MTAFKDGIIVHEGKKYRKVDRDVRNGDMVVAVVKSGDVTVGNVYQVREDYIGLYFIDDGGDRRWCPIAWGHVKPIEPVTADLAALESELAATKAKLEELEKQLAEAKRDDNAEKWAKIGRKPGEFKVGDIVKTLDDVGGHPVGTIGILEWDNRLEKLRVRANGELYSHQYELVAPVESVVNLKG
;
A
#
# COMPACT_ATOMS: atom_id res chain seq x y z
N MET A 1 -19.45 7.72 -22.48
CA MET A 1 -20.56 7.10 -21.72
C MET A 1 -20.03 6.70 -20.36
N THR A 2 -20.27 7.53 -19.35
CA THR A 2 -19.87 7.22 -17.96
C THR A 2 -21.01 6.41 -17.35
N ALA A 3 -20.75 5.14 -17.04
CA ALA A 3 -21.75 4.23 -16.50
C ALA A 3 -22.16 4.66 -15.08
N PHE A 4 -23.44 5.01 -14.91
CA PHE A 4 -24.07 5.25 -13.61
C PHE A 4 -24.33 3.91 -12.92
N LYS A 5 -23.32 3.32 -12.29
CA LYS A 5 -23.56 2.27 -11.29
C LYS A 5 -23.94 2.96 -9.98
N ASP A 6 -25.12 2.64 -9.46
CA ASP A 6 -25.58 2.93 -8.10
C ASP A 6 -26.06 4.36 -7.79
N GLY A 7 -26.26 5.23 -8.79
CA GLY A 7 -26.79 6.58 -8.56
C GLY A 7 -25.82 7.53 -7.81
N ILE A 8 -24.58 7.09 -7.61
CA ILE A 8 -23.49 7.86 -7.01
C ILE A 8 -22.79 8.69 -8.08
N ILE A 9 -22.55 9.96 -7.79
CA ILE A 9 -21.85 10.92 -8.64
C ILE A 9 -20.49 11.20 -8.01
N VAL A 10 -19.41 11.12 -8.80
CA VAL A 10 -18.06 11.47 -8.34
C VAL A 10 -17.68 12.81 -8.94
N HIS A 11 -17.38 13.79 -8.08
CA HIS A 11 -16.96 15.13 -8.48
C HIS A 11 -15.85 15.60 -7.53
N GLU A 12 -14.72 16.05 -8.08
CA GLU A 12 -13.52 16.45 -7.31
C GLU A 12 -13.03 15.40 -6.29
N GLY A 13 -13.13 14.11 -6.65
CA GLY A 13 -12.77 13.00 -5.77
C GLY A 13 -13.76 12.72 -4.62
N LYS A 14 -14.82 13.52 -4.48
CA LYS A 14 -15.90 13.30 -3.50
C LYS A 14 -17.05 12.56 -4.15
N LYS A 15 -17.70 11.68 -3.38
CA LYS A 15 -18.92 10.96 -3.78
C LYS A 15 -20.14 11.74 -3.33
N TYR A 16 -21.15 11.81 -4.19
CA TYR A 16 -22.41 12.47 -3.95
C TYR A 16 -23.58 11.56 -4.33
N ARG A 17 -24.73 11.78 -3.71
CA ARG A 17 -26.01 11.14 -4.09
C ARG A 17 -27.03 12.20 -4.48
N LYS A 18 -27.90 11.88 -5.44
CA LYS A 18 -29.05 12.74 -5.78
C LYS A 18 -30.05 12.75 -4.64
N VAL A 19 -30.63 13.91 -4.36
CA VAL A 19 -31.65 14.09 -3.32
C VAL A 19 -32.96 14.53 -3.98
N ASP A 20 -34.08 13.99 -3.50
CA ASP A 20 -35.40 14.39 -3.97
C ASP A 20 -35.96 15.51 -3.07
N ARG A 21 -35.56 16.74 -3.40
CA ARG A 21 -36.05 17.98 -2.79
C ARG A 21 -35.79 19.16 -3.72
N ASP A 22 -36.36 20.32 -3.37
CA ASP A 22 -36.07 21.57 -4.07
C ASP A 22 -34.61 22.02 -3.88
N VAL A 23 -34.09 22.67 -4.92
CA VAL A 23 -32.77 23.28 -4.96
C VAL A 23 -32.73 24.51 -4.06
N ARG A 24 -31.63 24.69 -3.33
CA ARG A 24 -31.40 25.79 -2.39
C ARG A 24 -30.05 26.46 -2.68
N ASN A 25 -29.89 27.68 -2.20
CA ASN A 25 -28.60 28.36 -2.23
C ASN A 25 -27.51 27.52 -1.53
N GLY A 26 -26.34 27.38 -2.17
CA GLY A 26 -25.23 26.58 -1.67
C GLY A 26 -25.27 25.09 -2.03
N ASP A 27 -26.38 24.59 -2.59
CA ASP A 27 -26.43 23.21 -3.08
C ASP A 27 -25.44 22.97 -4.21
N MET A 28 -24.91 21.75 -4.28
CA MET A 28 -24.37 21.23 -5.53
C MET A 28 -25.52 20.60 -6.32
N VAL A 29 -25.56 20.80 -7.63
CA VAL A 29 -26.57 20.21 -8.52
C VAL A 29 -25.91 19.51 -9.69
N VAL A 30 -26.51 18.41 -10.15
CA VAL A 30 -26.10 17.74 -11.39
C VAL A 30 -27.08 18.08 -12.51
N ALA A 31 -26.57 18.46 -13.68
CA ALA A 31 -27.40 18.66 -14.85
C ALA A 31 -27.93 17.33 -15.39
N VAL A 32 -29.25 17.24 -15.54
CA VAL A 32 -29.93 16.05 -16.07
C VAL A 32 -30.49 16.28 -17.48
N VAL A 33 -30.61 17.54 -17.90
CA VAL A 33 -31.06 17.94 -19.24
C VAL A 33 -30.09 18.96 -19.82
N LYS A 34 -29.79 18.83 -21.12
CA LYS A 34 -28.92 19.79 -21.84
C LYS A 34 -29.68 21.11 -22.04
N SER A 35 -29.03 22.24 -21.75
CA SER A 35 -29.61 23.58 -21.94
C SER A 35 -28.51 24.62 -22.11
N GLY A 36 -28.42 25.25 -23.28
CA GLY A 36 -27.29 26.16 -23.58
C GLY A 36 -25.94 25.45 -23.41
N ASP A 37 -25.00 26.10 -22.72
CA ASP A 37 -23.67 25.58 -22.39
C ASP A 37 -23.65 24.77 -21.07
N VAL A 38 -24.77 24.13 -20.73
CA VAL A 38 -24.86 23.20 -19.59
C VAL A 38 -24.70 21.76 -20.09
N THR A 39 -23.59 21.12 -19.70
CA THR A 39 -23.31 19.72 -20.02
C THR A 39 -24.01 18.77 -19.05
N VAL A 40 -24.77 17.80 -19.58
CA VAL A 40 -25.42 16.76 -18.79
C VAL A 40 -24.38 15.93 -18.04
N GLY A 41 -24.61 15.73 -16.74
CA GLY A 41 -23.69 15.03 -15.84
C GLY A 41 -22.67 15.93 -15.15
N ASN A 42 -22.46 17.16 -15.61
CA ASN A 42 -21.64 18.13 -14.89
C ASN A 42 -22.32 18.56 -13.59
N VAL A 43 -21.49 18.91 -12.62
CA VAL A 43 -21.89 19.35 -11.30
C VAL A 43 -21.61 20.84 -11.18
N TYR A 44 -22.60 21.59 -10.69
CA TYR A 44 -22.56 23.04 -10.56
C TYR A 44 -22.92 23.46 -9.14
N GLN A 45 -22.31 24.53 -8.65
CA GLN A 45 -22.67 25.12 -7.37
C GLN A 45 -23.78 26.15 -7.57
N VAL A 46 -24.86 25.99 -6.82
CA VAL A 46 -25.99 26.93 -6.80
C VAL A 46 -25.67 28.11 -5.90
N ARG A 47 -26.01 29.29 -6.41
CA ARG A 47 -25.86 30.58 -5.76
C ARG A 47 -27.20 31.31 -5.80
N GLU A 48 -27.34 32.34 -5.00
CA GLU A 48 -28.51 33.19 -4.96
C GLU A 48 -28.09 34.65 -5.14
N ASP A 49 -28.83 35.39 -5.96
CA ASP A 49 -28.76 36.84 -6.03
C ASP A 49 -30.17 37.45 -5.88
N TYR A 50 -30.31 38.74 -6.14
CA TYR A 50 -31.59 39.44 -6.02
C TYR A 50 -32.67 38.95 -7.00
N ILE A 51 -32.29 38.22 -8.06
CA ILE A 51 -33.22 37.63 -9.05
C ILE A 51 -33.67 36.25 -8.59
N GLY A 52 -32.78 35.49 -7.95
CA GLY A 52 -33.07 34.18 -7.38
C GLY A 52 -31.90 33.21 -7.53
N LEU A 53 -32.21 31.92 -7.51
CA LEU A 53 -31.20 30.87 -7.63
C LEU A 53 -30.61 30.79 -9.03
N TYR A 54 -29.29 30.67 -9.13
CA TYR A 54 -28.56 30.48 -10.37
C TYR A 54 -27.30 29.64 -10.18
N PHE A 55 -26.71 29.17 -11.28
CA PHE A 55 -25.33 28.67 -11.32
C PHE A 55 -24.60 29.22 -12.55
N ILE A 56 -23.28 29.06 -12.58
CA ILE A 56 -22.44 29.42 -13.73
C ILE A 56 -22.26 28.18 -14.61
N ASP A 57 -22.61 28.26 -15.88
CA ASP A 57 -22.48 27.14 -16.83
C ASP A 57 -21.04 26.95 -17.36
N ASP A 58 -20.86 26.02 -18.30
CA ASP A 58 -19.53 25.69 -18.83
C ASP A 58 -18.92 26.85 -19.66
N GLY A 59 -19.74 27.80 -20.11
CA GLY A 59 -19.34 29.01 -20.85
C GLY A 59 -19.08 30.23 -19.96
N GLY A 60 -19.40 30.15 -18.66
CA GLY A 60 -19.27 31.26 -17.73
C GLY A 60 -20.54 32.11 -17.55
N ASP A 61 -21.65 31.72 -18.17
CA ASP A 61 -22.91 32.46 -18.11
C ASP A 61 -23.74 32.06 -16.88
N ARG A 62 -24.50 33.02 -16.34
CA ARG A 62 -25.47 32.76 -15.27
C ARG A 62 -26.71 32.06 -15.83
N ARG A 63 -27.13 30.99 -15.17
CA ARG A 63 -28.33 30.21 -15.52
C ARG A 63 -29.30 30.11 -14.36
N TRP A 64 -30.46 30.75 -14.50
CA TRP A 64 -31.59 30.65 -13.57
C TRP A 64 -32.62 29.59 -14.02
N CYS A 65 -32.94 29.55 -15.31
CA CYS A 65 -34.02 28.71 -15.86
C CYS A 65 -33.82 27.21 -15.68
N PRO A 66 -32.60 26.63 -15.81
CA PRO A 66 -32.44 25.19 -15.60
C PRO A 66 -32.80 24.74 -14.19
N ILE A 67 -32.72 25.62 -13.19
CA ILE A 67 -33.19 25.36 -11.83
C ILE A 67 -34.73 25.38 -11.81
N ALA A 68 -35.34 26.46 -12.31
CA ALA A 68 -36.79 26.63 -12.33
C ALA A 68 -37.53 25.54 -13.14
N TRP A 69 -36.89 24.98 -14.17
CA TRP A 69 -37.46 23.93 -15.01
C TRP A 69 -37.11 22.51 -14.56
N GLY A 70 -36.41 22.34 -13.44
CA GLY A 70 -36.02 21.02 -12.93
C GLY A 70 -35.02 20.28 -13.84
N HIS A 71 -34.27 21.01 -14.67
CA HIS A 71 -33.21 20.45 -15.54
C HIS A 71 -31.94 20.08 -14.77
N VAL A 72 -31.90 20.42 -13.48
CA VAL A 72 -30.85 20.04 -12.54
C VAL A 72 -31.48 19.35 -11.33
N LYS A 73 -30.71 18.50 -10.65
CA LYS A 73 -31.12 17.84 -9.39
C LYS A 73 -30.11 18.12 -8.29
N PRO A 74 -30.53 18.47 -7.06
CA PRO A 74 -29.60 18.66 -5.96
C PRO A 74 -28.92 17.35 -5.59
N ILE A 75 -27.66 17.46 -5.22
CA ILE A 75 -26.83 16.37 -4.77
C ILE A 75 -26.21 16.72 -3.42
N GLU A 76 -26.04 15.73 -2.57
CA GLU A 76 -25.38 15.89 -1.26
C GLU A 76 -24.20 14.94 -1.14
N PRO A 77 -23.14 15.32 -0.41
CA PRO A 77 -21.99 14.45 -0.23
C PRO A 77 -22.44 13.17 0.48
N VAL A 78 -21.97 12.04 -0.03
CA VAL A 78 -22.02 10.77 0.72
C VAL A 78 -20.94 10.88 1.78
N THR A 79 -21.32 11.42 2.93
CA THR A 79 -20.47 11.40 4.10
C THR A 79 -20.31 9.96 4.52
N ALA A 80 -19.09 9.43 4.44
CA ALA A 80 -18.78 8.20 5.15
C ALA A 80 -18.95 8.51 6.64
N ASP A 81 -19.81 7.76 7.31
CA ASP A 81 -20.01 7.92 8.75
C ASP A 81 -18.65 7.76 9.43
N LEU A 82 -18.27 8.73 10.26
CA LEU A 82 -16.98 8.69 10.96
C LEU A 82 -16.80 7.35 11.70
N ALA A 83 -17.89 6.88 12.31
CA ALA A 83 -17.94 5.56 12.98
C ALA A 83 -17.70 4.38 12.02
N ALA A 84 -18.17 4.45 10.77
CA ALA A 84 -17.92 3.42 9.76
C ALA A 84 -16.46 3.42 9.31
N LEU A 85 -15.87 4.60 9.10
CA LEU A 85 -14.44 4.74 8.79
C LEU A 85 -13.55 4.25 9.94
N GLU A 86 -13.90 4.55 11.19
CA GLU A 86 -13.19 4.06 12.37
C GLU A 86 -13.29 2.55 12.51
N SER A 87 -14.47 1.96 12.24
CA SER A 87 -14.67 0.51 12.24
C SER A 87 -13.84 -0.18 11.16
N GLU A 88 -13.80 0.37 9.94
CA GLU A 88 -12.97 -0.15 8.85
C GLU A 88 -11.47 -0.01 9.16
N LEU A 89 -11.05 1.11 9.77
CA LEU A 89 -9.67 1.31 10.21
C LEU A 89 -9.27 0.31 11.29
N ALA A 90 -10.16 0.02 12.24
CA ALA A 90 -9.91 -1.01 13.26
C ALA A 90 -9.79 -2.41 12.63
N ALA A 91 -10.68 -2.75 11.70
CA ALA A 91 -10.64 -4.04 11.00
C ALA A 91 -9.38 -4.21 10.13
N THR A 92 -8.92 -3.15 9.48
CA THR A 92 -7.68 -3.18 8.68
C THR A 92 -6.43 -3.30 9.54
N LYS A 93 -6.37 -2.58 10.67
CA LYS A 93 -5.28 -2.73 11.65
C LYS A 93 -5.20 -4.14 12.22
N ALA A 94 -6.33 -4.73 12.61
CA ALA A 94 -6.37 -6.09 13.12
C ALA A 94 -5.86 -7.13 12.10
N LYS A 95 -6.21 -6.95 10.81
CA LYS A 95 -5.68 -7.82 9.73
C LYS A 95 -4.17 -7.63 9.52
N LEU A 96 -3.66 -6.42 9.68
CA LEU A 96 -2.23 -6.14 9.55
C LEU A 96 -1.42 -6.83 10.65
N GLU A 97 -1.88 -6.73 11.90
CA GLU A 97 -1.25 -7.42 13.04
C GLU A 97 -1.21 -8.94 12.85
N GLU A 98 -2.30 -9.53 12.34
CA GLU A 98 -2.35 -10.97 12.05
C GLU A 98 -1.38 -11.35 10.92
N LEU A 99 -1.31 -10.57 9.84
CA LEU A 99 -0.35 -10.81 8.76
C LEU A 99 1.10 -10.67 9.22
N GLU A 100 1.40 -9.71 10.09
CA GLU A 100 2.74 -9.54 10.67
C GLU A 100 3.13 -10.77 11.53
N LYS A 101 2.18 -11.30 12.30
CA LYS A 101 2.39 -12.53 13.09
C LYS A 101 2.62 -13.75 12.19
N GLN A 102 1.79 -13.95 11.18
CA GLN A 102 1.95 -15.05 10.21
C GLN A 102 3.29 -14.95 9.46
N LEU A 103 3.73 -13.74 9.10
CA LEU A 103 5.04 -13.53 8.48
C LEU A 103 6.19 -13.86 9.43
N ALA A 104 6.07 -13.53 10.72
CA ALA A 104 7.07 -13.88 11.72
C ALA A 104 7.16 -15.40 11.96
N GLU A 105 6.03 -16.11 11.92
CA GLU A 105 5.96 -17.57 12.03
C GLU A 105 6.52 -18.27 10.79
N ALA A 106 6.09 -17.87 9.59
CA ALA A 106 6.63 -18.41 8.33
C ALA A 106 8.15 -18.24 8.21
N LYS A 107 8.71 -17.10 8.64
CA LYS A 107 10.17 -16.89 8.66
C LYS A 107 10.89 -17.80 9.65
N ARG A 108 10.24 -18.22 10.74
CA ARG A 108 10.81 -19.19 11.70
C ARG A 108 10.79 -20.60 11.13
N ASP A 109 9.69 -20.99 10.49
CA ASP A 109 9.52 -22.32 9.90
C ASP A 109 10.47 -22.53 8.72
N ASP A 110 10.60 -21.55 7.83
CA ASP A 110 11.57 -21.59 6.73
C ASP A 110 13.01 -21.76 7.23
N ASN A 111 13.36 -21.16 8.37
CA ASN A 111 14.67 -21.33 8.97
C ASN A 111 14.81 -22.75 9.53
N ALA A 112 13.86 -23.18 10.37
CA ALA A 112 13.90 -24.52 10.99
C ALA A 112 13.97 -25.66 9.97
N GLU A 113 13.19 -25.60 8.90
CA GLU A 113 13.21 -26.61 7.83
C GLU A 113 14.54 -26.66 7.07
N LYS A 114 15.14 -25.50 6.78
CA LYS A 114 16.46 -25.42 6.09
C LYS A 114 17.53 -26.11 6.92
N TRP A 115 17.57 -25.85 8.23
CA TRP A 115 18.54 -26.47 9.14
C TRP A 115 18.25 -27.96 9.39
N ALA A 116 16.98 -28.36 9.49
CA ALA A 116 16.59 -29.76 9.65
C ALA A 116 16.98 -30.63 8.44
N LYS A 117 16.85 -30.11 7.20
CA LYS A 117 17.23 -30.82 5.97
C LYS A 117 18.73 -31.16 5.91
N ILE A 118 19.57 -30.33 6.52
CA ILE A 118 21.03 -30.55 6.59
C ILE A 118 21.45 -31.29 7.88
N GLY A 119 20.49 -31.70 8.71
CA GLY A 119 20.75 -32.44 9.95
C GLY A 119 21.39 -31.61 11.06
N ARG A 120 21.11 -30.30 11.13
CA ARG A 120 21.69 -29.39 12.12
C ARG A 120 20.62 -28.57 12.85
N LYS A 121 20.96 -27.98 14.01
CA LYS A 121 20.07 -27.03 14.70
C LYS A 121 20.13 -25.64 14.05
N PRO A 122 19.05 -24.84 14.09
CA PRO A 122 19.08 -23.45 13.64
C PRO A 122 20.22 -22.65 14.28
N GLY A 123 21.09 -22.08 13.45
CA GLY A 123 22.27 -21.32 13.89
C GLY A 123 23.51 -22.15 14.21
N GLU A 124 23.51 -23.46 13.92
CA GLU A 124 24.67 -24.34 14.16
C GLU A 124 25.66 -24.29 12.99
N PHE A 125 26.50 -23.26 12.98
CA PHE A 125 27.55 -23.08 11.97
C PHE A 125 28.80 -23.90 12.27
N LYS A 126 29.48 -24.36 11.22
CA LYS A 126 30.73 -25.11 11.27
C LYS A 126 31.79 -24.48 10.36
N VAL A 127 33.05 -24.76 10.66
CA VAL A 127 34.17 -24.45 9.76
C VAL A 127 33.93 -25.12 8.41
N GLY A 128 34.12 -24.37 7.33
CA GLY A 128 33.90 -24.82 5.96
C GLY A 128 32.51 -24.50 5.40
N ASP A 129 31.57 -24.00 6.21
CA ASP A 129 30.28 -23.55 5.69
C ASP A 129 30.45 -22.32 4.79
N ILE A 130 29.71 -22.27 3.69
CA ILE A 130 29.62 -21.10 2.81
C ILE A 130 28.51 -20.21 3.35
N VAL A 131 28.84 -18.97 3.66
CA VAL A 131 27.93 -18.01 4.26
C VAL A 131 27.93 -16.68 3.52
N LYS A 132 26.86 -15.91 3.71
CA LYS A 132 26.71 -14.55 3.18
C LYS A 132 26.66 -13.56 4.33
N THR A 133 27.44 -12.49 4.27
CA THR A 133 27.46 -11.44 5.29
C THR A 133 26.17 -10.62 5.28
N LEU A 134 25.67 -10.28 6.47
CA LEU A 134 24.45 -9.49 6.70
C LEU A 134 24.76 -8.07 7.19
N ASP A 135 26.01 -7.81 7.59
CA ASP A 135 26.51 -6.52 8.05
C ASP A 135 27.86 -6.21 7.40
N ASP A 136 28.30 -4.95 7.55
CA ASP A 136 29.59 -4.44 7.07
C ASP A 136 30.58 -4.10 8.20
N VAL A 137 30.17 -4.29 9.46
CA VAL A 137 30.95 -3.96 10.68
C VAL A 137 32.31 -4.68 10.72
N GLY A 138 32.43 -5.81 10.03
CA GLY A 138 33.63 -6.64 10.00
C GLY A 138 34.68 -6.24 8.97
N GLY A 139 34.35 -5.50 7.90
CA GLY A 139 35.28 -5.18 6.81
C GLY A 139 34.87 -5.71 5.43
N HIS A 140 34.10 -6.81 5.36
CA HIS A 140 33.45 -7.21 4.10
C HIS A 140 32.14 -6.43 3.89
N PRO A 141 31.82 -5.99 2.66
CA PRO A 141 30.51 -5.40 2.35
C PRO A 141 29.35 -6.36 2.67
N VAL A 142 28.18 -5.81 2.97
CA VAL A 142 26.92 -6.58 3.10
C VAL A 142 26.70 -7.41 1.83
N GLY A 143 26.41 -8.69 2.00
CA GLY A 143 26.14 -9.62 0.91
C GLY A 143 27.36 -10.33 0.34
N THR A 144 28.55 -10.14 0.92
CA THR A 144 29.76 -10.88 0.55
C THR A 144 29.61 -12.36 0.86
N ILE A 145 29.93 -13.23 -0.10
CA ILE A 145 29.95 -14.69 0.07
C ILE A 145 31.35 -15.13 0.44
N GLY A 146 31.49 -15.90 1.52
CA GLY A 146 32.76 -16.42 2.01
C GLY A 146 32.62 -17.74 2.74
N ILE A 147 33.75 -18.29 3.18
CA ILE A 147 33.82 -19.58 3.90
C ILE A 147 34.08 -19.29 5.38
N LEU A 148 33.40 -19.99 6.27
CA LEU A 148 33.66 -19.90 7.70
C LEU A 148 34.95 -20.61 8.09
N GLU A 149 35.79 -19.91 8.83
CA GLU A 149 37.01 -20.44 9.42
C GLU A 149 37.09 -20.12 10.91
N TRP A 150 37.75 -21.00 11.65
CA TRP A 150 38.01 -20.80 13.06
C TRP A 150 39.25 -19.91 13.25
N ASP A 151 39.08 -18.75 13.88
CA ASP A 151 40.18 -17.88 14.27
C ASP A 151 40.67 -18.26 15.66
N ASN A 152 41.82 -18.96 15.74
CA ASN A 152 42.44 -19.33 17.00
C ASN A 152 42.82 -18.13 17.88
N ARG A 153 42.99 -16.94 17.31
CA ARG A 153 43.41 -15.74 18.05
C ARG A 153 42.25 -15.08 18.78
N LEU A 154 41.04 -15.19 18.24
CA LEU A 154 39.82 -14.60 18.79
C LEU A 154 38.80 -15.66 19.27
N GLU A 155 39.15 -16.94 19.16
CA GLU A 155 38.34 -18.12 19.53
C GLU A 155 36.91 -18.07 18.98
N LYS A 156 36.77 -17.71 17.70
CA LYS A 156 35.46 -17.58 17.05
C LYS A 156 35.49 -17.86 15.55
N LEU A 157 34.33 -18.18 15.00
CA LEU A 157 34.14 -18.31 13.55
C LEU A 157 34.18 -16.93 12.87
N ARG A 158 34.90 -16.85 11.76
CA ARG A 158 35.03 -15.65 10.92
C ARG A 158 34.85 -16.01 9.46
N VAL A 159 34.40 -15.05 8.66
CA VAL A 159 34.18 -15.20 7.22
C VAL A 159 35.48 -14.88 6.48
N ARG A 160 36.05 -15.86 5.77
CA ARG A 160 37.12 -15.65 4.80
C ARG A 160 36.52 -15.33 3.44
N ALA A 161 36.82 -14.14 2.93
CA ALA A 161 36.48 -13.70 1.58
C ALA A 161 37.56 -12.73 1.10
N ASN A 162 37.80 -12.63 -0.21
CA ASN A 162 38.78 -11.70 -0.80
C ASN A 162 40.20 -11.74 -0.17
N GLY A 163 40.61 -12.89 0.38
CA GLY A 163 41.90 -13.04 1.06
C GLY A 163 41.93 -12.54 2.52
N GLU A 164 40.85 -11.92 3.00
CA GLU A 164 40.74 -11.34 4.33
C GLU A 164 39.74 -12.12 5.20
N LEU A 165 39.96 -12.09 6.51
CA LEU A 165 39.19 -12.84 7.49
C LEU A 165 38.50 -11.85 8.44
N TYR A 166 37.17 -11.82 8.50
CA TYR A 166 36.42 -10.83 9.28
C TYR A 166 35.23 -11.40 10.05
N SER A 167 34.84 -10.71 11.13
CA SER A 167 33.69 -11.11 11.96
C SER A 167 32.44 -10.42 11.43
N HIS A 168 31.40 -11.17 11.12
CA HIS A 168 30.15 -10.64 10.57
C HIS A 168 28.96 -11.35 11.21
N GLN A 169 27.79 -10.73 11.17
CA GLN A 169 26.54 -11.48 11.10
C GLN A 169 26.42 -12.13 9.73
N TYR A 170 25.98 -13.39 9.67
CA TYR A 170 25.92 -14.13 8.41
C TYR A 170 24.77 -15.13 8.36
N GLU A 171 24.32 -15.44 7.15
CA GLU A 171 23.36 -16.50 6.85
C GLU A 171 24.03 -17.65 6.10
N LEU A 172 23.57 -18.89 6.37
CA LEU A 172 24.08 -20.07 5.69
C LEU A 172 23.60 -20.08 4.23
N VAL A 173 24.56 -20.13 3.30
CA VAL A 173 24.29 -20.30 1.86
C VAL A 173 24.42 -21.76 1.47
N ALA A 174 25.49 -22.42 1.91
CA ALA A 174 25.71 -23.83 1.65
C ALA A 174 26.42 -24.49 2.85
N PRO A 175 25.91 -25.63 3.37
CA PRO A 175 26.59 -26.36 4.44
C PRO A 175 27.86 -27.04 3.90
N VAL A 176 28.88 -27.19 4.75
CA VAL A 176 30.11 -27.90 4.40
C VAL A 176 29.84 -29.34 3.93
N GLU A 177 28.78 -29.99 4.43
CA GLU A 177 28.35 -31.34 4.03
C GLU A 177 27.83 -31.40 2.57
N SER A 178 27.51 -30.26 1.95
CA SER A 178 27.09 -30.19 0.54
C SER A 178 28.24 -29.96 -0.44
N VAL A 179 29.45 -29.68 0.05
CA VAL A 179 30.61 -29.42 -0.79
C VAL A 179 31.16 -30.74 -1.32
N VAL A 180 30.95 -31.00 -2.62
CA VAL A 180 31.49 -32.20 -3.28
C VAL A 180 33.00 -32.02 -3.45
N ASN A 181 33.78 -32.72 -2.62
CA ASN A 181 35.22 -32.85 -2.81
C ASN A 181 35.49 -33.72 -4.04
N LEU A 182 35.62 -33.09 -5.22
CA LEU A 182 36.18 -33.73 -6.40
C LEU A 182 37.66 -33.98 -6.13
N LYS A 183 38.01 -35.20 -5.71
CA LYS A 183 39.41 -35.66 -5.70
C LYS A 183 39.89 -35.65 -7.16
N GLY A 184 40.78 -34.71 -7.49
CA GLY A 184 41.65 -34.79 -8.65
C GLY A 184 42.76 -35.81 -8.43
#